data_AF-A0A8C1PPR1-F1
#
_entry.id   AF-A0A8C1PPR1-F1
#
_cell.length_a   1.000
_cell.length_b   1.000
_cell.length_c   1.000
_cell.angle_alpha   90.00
_cell.angle_beta   90.00
_cell.angle_gamma   90.00
#
_symmetry.space_group_name_H-M   'P 1'
#
loop_
_entity.id
_entity.type
_entity.pdbx_description
1 polymer ?
#
loop_
_entity_poly.entity_id
_entity_poly.type
_entity_poly.pdbx_seq_one_letter_code
_entity_poly.pdbx_strand_id
1 'polypeptide(L)'
;ACDDTSSELQRVAALEPQDAPSRNSFRGRGALSRFSIHTNILVVILRDWAHRSLIEEEERPDSFLERFRGPEVRAPTSRRSNNQPVQWETFIVSPSDDIYYYWLFFIAAAVLYNWVLLVARACFDQLQTENPVVWLVFDYLCDAVYILDSCMRLRTGYLEQGLLVKDLAKLRDSYIHTFQFKLDVISILPTDLAYIILGINTPQLRFNRLLRFSRMFEFFNRTETRTNYPNIFRIWNLVLYILVIIHWNACIFYAISKSLGFGSDQWVYPNISSTEEGALRRSYIYCFYWSTLTLTTIGEMPPPVRDEEYVFVVFDYLVGVLIFATIVGNVGSMISNMNATRAEFQARIDAIKHYMHFRKVSRHLETRVIKWFDYLWTNQKAVDEQEVLKNLPDKLRAEIAINVHLSTLKKVRIFQDCEAGLLVELVLKLRPQVYSPGDYICRKGDIGKEMYIIKEGKLAVVADDGVTQFALLTAGGCFGEISILNIQGSKMGNRRTANIRSIGYSDLFCLSKDDLMEAVTEYPDAQKVLEERGREILRKQGLLDESAAQGGLLVMDTDEKVERLESSLDVLQARFARLLGEFTVTQSRLKQRITGLERQLCHTVIFTN
;
A
#
# COMPACT_ATOMS: atom_id res chain seq x y z
N ALA A 1 -39.22 -36.49 -0.31
CA ALA A 1 -38.13 -36.79 -1.26
C ALA A 1 -37.26 -35.56 -1.41
N CYS A 2 -36.20 -35.48 -0.59
CA CYS A 2 -34.99 -34.68 -0.73
C CYS A 2 -34.17 -34.96 0.54
N ASP A 3 -33.04 -35.64 0.38
CA ASP A 3 -31.80 -35.49 1.15
C ASP A 3 -30.93 -36.72 0.88
N ASP A 4 -29.94 -36.57 0.00
CA ASP A 4 -28.72 -37.38 -0.03
C ASP A 4 -27.78 -36.87 -1.14
N THR A 5 -26.99 -35.84 -0.84
CA THR A 5 -25.77 -35.50 -1.60
C THR A 5 -24.74 -34.89 -0.65
N SER A 6 -24.22 -35.69 0.28
CA SER A 6 -23.07 -35.30 1.14
C SER A 6 -21.98 -36.38 1.23
N SER A 7 -22.07 -37.50 0.52
CA SER A 7 -21.20 -38.67 0.75
C SER A 7 -20.11 -38.91 -0.31
N GLU A 8 -20.03 -38.13 -1.38
CA GLU A 8 -19.08 -38.40 -2.49
C GLU A 8 -17.74 -37.62 -2.38
N LEU A 9 -17.62 -36.62 -1.51
CA LEU A 9 -16.40 -35.80 -1.39
C LEU A 9 -15.36 -36.30 -0.37
N GLN A 10 -15.63 -37.39 0.35
CA GLN A 10 -14.73 -37.94 1.37
C GLN A 10 -13.89 -39.15 0.92
N ARG A 11 -13.93 -39.54 -0.37
CA ARG A 11 -13.28 -40.79 -0.84
C ARG A 11 -12.00 -40.64 -1.66
N VAL A 12 -11.40 -39.45 -1.76
CA VAL A 12 -10.20 -39.24 -2.58
C VAL A 12 -8.90 -39.02 -1.76
N ALA A 13 -8.94 -39.11 -0.43
CA ALA A 13 -7.78 -38.85 0.44
C ALA A 13 -7.20 -40.11 1.14
N ALA A 14 -7.21 -41.28 0.49
CA ALA A 14 -6.65 -42.49 1.08
C ALA A 14 -6.00 -43.42 0.05
N LEU A 15 -4.79 -43.10 -0.39
CA LEU A 15 -3.85 -44.06 -0.98
C LEU A 15 -2.40 -43.62 -0.71
N GLU A 16 -1.80 -44.15 0.37
CA GLU A 16 -0.36 -44.32 0.53
C GLU A 16 -0.02 -45.81 0.34
N PRO A 17 1.12 -46.18 -0.27
CA PRO A 17 1.67 -47.52 -0.17
C PRO A 17 2.77 -47.59 0.92
N GLN A 18 2.67 -48.60 1.79
CA GLN A 18 3.70 -49.03 2.74
C GLN A 18 4.62 -50.09 2.12
N ASP A 19 5.93 -50.03 2.41
CA ASP A 19 6.75 -51.17 2.83
C ASP A 19 8.15 -50.75 3.38
N ALA A 20 8.28 -50.80 4.72
CA ALA A 20 9.36 -51.30 5.62
C ALA A 20 10.90 -51.08 5.39
N PRO A 21 11.80 -51.27 6.41
CA PRO A 21 11.73 -50.93 7.85
C PRO A 21 13.04 -50.40 8.54
N SER A 22 12.85 -49.75 9.71
CA SER A 22 13.64 -49.81 10.97
C SER A 22 14.92 -48.97 11.24
N ARG A 23 14.97 -48.53 12.52
CA ARG A 23 16.11 -48.11 13.40
C ARG A 23 16.56 -46.63 13.40
N ASN A 24 16.07 -45.84 14.36
CA ASN A 24 16.72 -45.69 15.68
C ASN A 24 16.00 -44.65 16.56
N SER A 25 15.78 -45.04 17.82
CA SER A 25 15.43 -44.20 18.95
C SER A 25 16.50 -43.16 19.25
N PHE A 26 16.16 -41.95 19.71
CA PHE A 26 16.87 -41.32 20.83
C PHE A 26 16.02 -40.30 21.59
N ARG A 27 15.99 -40.52 22.91
CA ARG A 27 15.45 -39.69 23.98
C ARG A 27 16.05 -38.27 23.98
N GLY A 28 15.27 -37.35 24.54
CA GLY A 28 15.59 -35.93 24.66
C GLY A 28 16.89 -35.59 25.37
N ARG A 29 17.45 -34.44 24.97
CA ARG A 29 18.31 -33.54 25.74
C ARG A 29 18.51 -32.27 24.91
N GLY A 30 18.40 -31.11 25.56
CA GLY A 30 19.14 -29.91 25.17
C GLY A 30 18.36 -28.72 24.63
N ALA A 31 17.61 -28.01 25.49
CA ALA A 31 17.29 -26.60 25.25
C ALA A 31 18.57 -25.72 25.10
N LEU A 32 19.71 -26.22 25.59
CA LEU A 32 21.04 -25.60 25.46
C LEU A 32 21.63 -25.68 24.03
N SER A 33 21.19 -26.62 23.17
CA SER A 33 21.70 -26.67 21.78
C SER A 33 21.10 -25.56 20.90
N ARG A 34 19.90 -25.07 21.24
CA ARG A 34 19.24 -23.96 20.53
C ARG A 34 19.89 -22.60 20.82
N PHE A 35 20.44 -22.41 22.02
CA PHE A 35 21.27 -21.25 22.36
C PHE A 35 22.62 -21.27 21.62
N SER A 36 23.25 -22.46 21.52
CA SER A 36 24.50 -22.62 20.75
C SER A 36 24.32 -22.42 19.24
N ILE A 37 23.10 -22.60 18.71
CA ILE A 37 22.77 -22.28 17.31
C ILE A 37 22.65 -20.77 17.11
N HIS A 38 22.08 -20.02 18.07
CA HIS A 38 21.97 -18.56 17.99
C HIS A 38 23.31 -17.83 18.18
N THR A 39 24.21 -18.35 19.02
CA THR A 39 25.57 -17.81 19.13
C THR A 39 26.43 -18.14 17.91
N ASN A 40 26.25 -19.31 17.27
CA ASN A 40 26.89 -19.60 15.99
C ASN A 40 26.36 -18.73 14.85
N ILE A 41 25.07 -18.39 14.85
CA ILE A 41 24.51 -17.41 13.93
C ILE A 41 25.14 -16.03 14.15
N LEU A 42 25.34 -15.60 15.40
CA LEU A 42 26.04 -14.35 15.72
C LEU A 42 27.49 -14.34 15.20
N VAL A 43 28.24 -15.43 15.39
CA VAL A 43 29.63 -15.56 14.90
C VAL A 43 29.69 -15.64 13.37
N VAL A 44 28.73 -16.32 12.74
CA VAL A 44 28.63 -16.39 11.27
C VAL A 44 28.23 -15.03 10.68
N ILE A 45 27.33 -14.30 11.33
CA ILE A 45 26.95 -12.93 10.93
C ILE A 45 28.10 -11.95 11.15
N LEU A 46 28.85 -12.06 12.25
CA LEU A 46 30.04 -11.23 12.48
C LEU A 46 31.18 -11.56 11.50
N ARG A 47 31.30 -12.83 11.10
CA ARG A 47 32.27 -13.27 10.07
C ARG A 47 31.84 -12.83 8.67
N ASP A 48 30.55 -12.90 8.34
CA ASP A 48 30.00 -12.39 7.08
C ASP A 48 30.06 -10.86 7.03
N TRP A 49 29.87 -10.18 8.17
CA TRP A 49 30.08 -8.75 8.35
C TRP A 49 31.54 -8.33 8.14
N ALA A 50 32.49 -9.11 8.68
CA ALA A 50 33.92 -8.90 8.44
C ALA A 50 34.32 -9.17 6.98
N HIS A 51 33.60 -10.05 6.28
CA HIS A 51 33.88 -10.39 4.89
C HIS A 51 33.20 -9.44 3.88
N ARG A 52 32.02 -8.90 4.21
CA ARG A 52 31.29 -7.91 3.40
C ARG A 52 31.81 -6.49 3.55
N SER A 53 32.35 -6.13 4.72
CA SER A 53 33.01 -4.81 4.93
C SER A 53 34.31 -4.64 4.14
N LEU A 54 34.82 -5.71 3.51
CA LEU A 54 35.99 -5.70 2.64
C LEU A 54 35.66 -5.72 1.14
N ILE A 55 34.38 -5.80 0.78
CA ILE A 55 33.92 -5.80 -0.61
C ILE A 55 33.15 -4.50 -0.81
N GLU A 56 33.75 -3.55 -1.54
CA GLU A 56 33.00 -2.43 -2.11
C GLU A 56 31.77 -3.00 -2.83
N GLU A 57 30.56 -2.62 -2.40
CA GLU A 57 29.36 -2.84 -3.20
C GLU A 57 29.52 -1.98 -4.46
N GLU A 58 30.01 -2.60 -5.52
CA GLU A 58 29.96 -2.07 -6.87
C GLU A 58 28.49 -1.78 -7.16
N GLU A 59 28.12 -0.49 -7.22
CA GLU A 59 26.78 -0.04 -7.57
C GLU A 59 26.30 -0.84 -8.79
N ARG A 60 25.22 -1.60 -8.63
CA ARG A 60 24.59 -2.28 -9.76
C ARG A 60 24.26 -1.22 -10.81
N PRO A 61 24.79 -1.30 -12.03
CA PRO A 61 24.43 -0.34 -13.06
C PRO A 61 22.92 -0.46 -13.32
N ASP A 62 22.26 0.69 -13.42
CA ASP A 62 20.83 0.81 -13.70
C ASP A 62 20.45 -0.02 -14.93
N SER A 63 19.79 -1.16 -14.74
CA SER A 63 19.40 -2.07 -15.84
C SER A 63 18.43 -1.43 -16.83
N PHE A 64 17.76 -0.34 -16.42
CA PHE A 64 16.89 0.46 -17.26
C PHE A 64 17.68 1.21 -18.34
N LEU A 65 18.82 1.84 -18.00
CA LEU A 65 19.62 2.63 -18.96
C LEU A 65 20.52 1.76 -19.83
N GLU A 66 20.98 0.60 -19.34
CA GLU A 66 21.77 -0.34 -20.14
C GLU A 66 20.97 -1.00 -21.26
N ARG A 67 19.66 -1.22 -21.07
CA ARG A 67 18.80 -1.83 -22.10
C ARG A 67 18.62 -0.96 -23.35
N PHE A 68 18.94 0.33 -23.27
CA PHE A 68 18.76 1.31 -24.34
C PHE A 68 20.07 1.93 -24.85
N ARG A 69 21.23 1.61 -24.26
CA ARG A 69 22.52 2.11 -24.75
C ARG A 69 23.05 1.22 -25.87
N GLY A 70 23.12 1.75 -27.08
CA GLY A 70 23.93 1.17 -28.16
C GLY A 70 25.42 1.12 -27.78
N PRO A 71 26.27 0.45 -28.58
CA PRO A 71 27.67 0.19 -28.19
C PRO A 71 28.48 1.50 -28.11
N GLU A 72 28.78 1.97 -26.90
CA GLU A 72 29.65 3.13 -26.67
C GLU A 72 31.13 2.79 -26.90
N VAL A 73 31.80 3.68 -27.65
CA VAL A 73 33.24 3.65 -27.93
C VAL A 73 34.02 4.00 -26.66
N ARG A 74 34.88 3.08 -26.20
CA ARG A 74 35.77 3.30 -25.04
C ARG A 74 36.84 4.35 -25.38
N ALA A 75 36.78 5.52 -24.72
CA ALA A 75 37.87 6.48 -24.69
C ALA A 75 38.98 6.03 -23.72
N PRO A 76 40.26 6.34 -23.97
CA PRO A 76 41.38 5.82 -23.17
C PRO A 76 41.47 6.51 -21.81
N THR A 77 41.70 5.71 -20.77
CA THR A 77 41.83 6.14 -19.38
C THR A 77 43.12 6.93 -19.16
N SER A 78 42.99 8.20 -18.79
CA SER A 78 44.13 9.01 -18.30
C SER A 78 44.50 8.57 -16.88
N ARG A 79 45.75 8.12 -16.69
CA ARG A 79 46.33 7.81 -15.38
C ARG A 79 46.54 9.10 -14.59
N ARG A 80 45.62 9.44 -13.68
CA ARG A 80 45.88 10.38 -12.58
C ARG A 80 46.43 9.60 -11.38
N SER A 81 47.59 10.02 -10.89
CA SER A 81 48.23 9.48 -9.70
C SER A 81 47.40 9.83 -8.45
N ASN A 82 46.80 8.82 -7.81
CA ASN A 82 46.13 8.96 -6.53
C ASN A 82 47.16 9.02 -5.39
N ASN A 83 47.55 10.23 -4.99
CA ASN A 83 48.10 10.50 -3.66
C ASN A 83 47.03 11.26 -2.85
N GLN A 84 45.91 10.59 -2.54
CA GLN A 84 45.01 11.04 -1.49
C GLN A 84 45.36 10.28 -0.19
N PRO A 85 45.50 10.96 0.95
CA PRO A 85 45.65 10.29 2.23
C PRO A 85 44.39 9.47 2.51
N VAL A 86 44.57 8.21 2.90
CA VAL A 86 43.48 7.32 3.32
C VAL A 86 42.77 7.98 4.51
N GLN A 87 41.61 8.61 4.27
CA GLN A 87 40.71 9.01 5.33
C GLN A 87 40.17 7.72 5.95
N TRP A 88 40.50 7.47 7.22
CA TRP A 88 39.80 6.47 8.00
C TRP A 88 38.32 6.87 7.99
N GLU A 89 37.46 6.05 7.38
CA GLU A 89 36.04 6.36 7.39
C GLU A 89 35.55 6.38 8.84
N THR A 90 35.10 7.54 9.29
CA THR A 90 34.44 7.72 10.58
C THR A 90 33.26 6.76 10.66
N PHE A 91 33.30 5.78 11.56
CA PHE A 91 32.21 4.84 11.79
C PHE A 91 30.93 5.60 12.23
N ILE A 92 29.96 5.71 11.32
CA ILE A 92 28.70 6.41 11.50
C ILE A 92 27.59 5.46 11.06
N VAL A 93 26.60 5.28 11.92
CA VAL A 93 25.45 4.41 11.61
C VAL A 93 24.37 5.27 11.00
N SER A 94 23.95 4.94 9.77
CA SER A 94 22.80 5.62 9.19
C SER A 94 21.51 5.04 9.79
N PRO A 95 20.55 5.88 10.18
CA PRO A 95 19.24 5.40 10.61
C PRO A 95 18.55 4.57 9.55
N SER A 96 18.86 4.73 8.26
CA SER A 96 18.20 3.99 7.18
C SER A 96 18.70 2.55 7.03
N ASP A 97 19.85 2.22 7.63
CA ASP A 97 20.50 0.92 7.43
C ASP A 97 19.72 -0.23 8.07
N ASP A 98 19.73 -1.39 7.41
CA ASP A 98 19.13 -2.61 7.95
C ASP A 98 19.83 -3.09 9.23
N ILE A 99 21.14 -2.82 9.35
CA ILE A 99 21.92 -3.14 10.56
C ILE A 99 21.33 -2.41 11.77
N TYR A 100 20.96 -1.13 11.61
CA TYR A 100 20.34 -0.35 12.68
C TYR A 100 18.96 -0.92 13.06
N TYR A 101 18.19 -1.40 12.08
CA TYR A 101 16.91 -2.07 12.34
C TYR A 101 17.07 -3.37 13.14
N TYR A 102 18.01 -4.24 12.76
CA TYR A 102 18.29 -5.46 13.53
C TYR A 102 18.83 -5.16 14.93
N TRP A 103 19.64 -4.11 15.08
CA TRP A 103 20.10 -3.65 16.39
C TRP A 103 18.95 -3.18 17.28
N LEU A 104 17.98 -2.44 16.73
CA LEU A 104 16.76 -2.05 17.44
C LEU A 104 15.95 -3.26 17.94
N PHE A 105 15.92 -4.37 17.21
CA PHE A 105 15.26 -5.59 17.66
C PHE A 105 15.91 -6.16 18.94
N PHE A 106 17.24 -6.22 19.01
CA PHE A 106 17.95 -6.70 20.21
C PHE A 106 17.71 -5.79 21.42
N ILE A 107 17.66 -4.47 21.20
CA ILE A 107 17.32 -3.52 22.26
C ILE A 107 15.88 -3.73 22.72
N ALA A 108 14.93 -3.85 21.80
CA ALA A 108 13.53 -4.09 22.14
C ALA A 108 13.35 -5.40 22.94
N ALA A 109 14.09 -6.46 22.58
CA ALA A 109 14.10 -7.71 23.35
C ALA A 109 14.66 -7.52 24.76
N ALA A 110 15.75 -6.76 24.93
CA ALA A 110 16.31 -6.44 26.26
C ALA A 110 15.36 -5.56 27.10
N VAL A 111 14.67 -4.60 26.47
CA VAL A 111 13.62 -3.80 27.13
C VAL A 111 12.46 -4.68 27.58
N LEU A 112 11.97 -5.57 26.72
CA LEU A 112 10.87 -6.47 27.05
C LEU A 112 11.26 -7.45 28.17
N TYR A 113 12.51 -7.97 28.15
CA TYR A 113 13.07 -8.77 29.25
C TYR A 113 12.99 -8.01 30.58
N ASN A 114 13.49 -6.77 30.61
CA ASN A 114 13.47 -5.95 31.82
C ASN A 114 12.03 -5.61 32.25
N TRP A 115 11.14 -5.28 31.32
CA TRP A 115 9.75 -4.94 31.63
C TRP A 115 8.94 -6.10 32.23
N VAL A 116 9.21 -7.34 31.81
CA VAL A 116 8.50 -8.52 32.32
C VAL A 116 9.23 -9.11 33.51
N LEU A 117 10.48 -9.54 33.33
CA LEU A 117 11.16 -10.37 34.32
C LEU A 117 11.67 -9.59 35.52
N LEU A 118 12.03 -8.31 35.37
CA LEU A 118 12.51 -7.52 36.51
C LEU A 118 11.39 -7.25 37.53
N VAL A 119 10.20 -6.87 37.04
CA VAL A 119 9.03 -6.62 37.89
C VAL A 119 8.56 -7.93 38.54
N ALA A 120 8.50 -9.02 37.78
CA ALA A 120 8.20 -10.34 38.32
C ALA A 120 9.17 -10.75 39.45
N ARG A 121 10.47 -10.59 39.24
CA ARG A 121 11.50 -10.93 40.24
C ARG A 121 11.45 -10.05 41.49
N ALA A 122 10.99 -8.80 41.36
CA ALA A 122 10.80 -7.90 42.49
C ALA A 122 9.62 -8.28 43.41
N CYS A 123 8.62 -8.96 42.87
CA CYS A 123 7.42 -9.35 43.61
C CYS A 123 7.48 -10.83 44.07
N PHE A 124 7.94 -11.74 43.21
CA PHE A 124 8.01 -13.17 43.47
C PHE A 124 9.42 -13.59 43.92
N ASP A 125 9.70 -13.50 45.23
CA ASP A 125 11.04 -13.78 45.80
C ASP A 125 11.62 -15.14 45.39
N GLN A 126 10.77 -16.18 45.34
CA GLN A 126 11.17 -17.54 44.97
C GLN A 126 11.86 -17.56 43.59
N LEU A 127 11.38 -16.75 42.65
CA LEU A 127 11.95 -16.63 41.30
C LEU A 127 13.39 -16.09 41.35
N GLN A 128 13.67 -15.12 42.22
CA GLN A 128 15.00 -14.55 42.41
C GLN A 128 15.94 -15.53 43.13
N THR A 129 15.46 -16.23 44.16
CA THR A 129 16.29 -17.08 45.03
C THR A 129 16.68 -18.43 44.42
N GLU A 130 15.88 -18.98 43.51
CA GLU A 130 16.16 -20.31 42.93
C GLU A 130 17.41 -20.34 42.04
N ASN A 131 17.67 -19.28 41.25
CA ASN A 131 18.79 -19.22 40.31
C ASN A 131 19.43 -17.82 40.17
N PRO A 132 20.00 -17.23 41.23
CA PRO A 132 20.49 -15.85 41.22
C PRO A 132 21.62 -15.59 40.22
N VAL A 133 22.48 -16.58 39.97
CA VAL A 133 23.62 -16.45 39.03
C VAL A 133 23.14 -16.29 37.59
N VAL A 134 22.15 -17.09 37.18
CA VAL A 134 21.57 -17.03 35.82
C VAL A 134 20.96 -15.65 35.57
N TRP A 135 20.25 -15.14 36.58
CA TRP A 135 19.64 -13.81 36.50
C TRP A 135 20.67 -12.69 36.37
N LEU A 136 21.74 -12.73 37.17
CA LEU A 136 22.83 -11.75 37.04
C LEU A 136 23.45 -11.76 35.64
N VAL A 137 23.67 -12.95 35.04
CA VAL A 137 24.20 -13.06 33.67
C VAL A 137 23.29 -12.35 32.66
N PHE A 138 21.98 -12.60 32.72
CA PHE A 138 21.02 -11.94 31.82
C PHE A 138 20.89 -10.44 32.08
N ASP A 139 20.90 -10.00 33.34
CA ASP A 139 20.84 -8.59 33.72
C ASP A 139 22.04 -7.81 33.15
N TYR A 140 23.26 -8.32 33.34
CA TYR A 140 24.47 -7.68 32.83
C TYR A 140 24.62 -7.77 31.31
N LEU A 141 24.08 -8.83 30.69
CA LEU A 141 23.98 -8.90 29.23
C LEU A 141 23.08 -7.78 28.67
N CYS A 142 21.93 -7.52 29.32
CA CYS A 142 21.05 -6.43 28.94
C CYS A 142 21.68 -5.05 29.18
N ASP A 143 22.38 -4.87 30.31
CA ASP A 143 23.12 -3.63 30.58
C ASP A 143 24.24 -3.39 29.54
N ALA A 144 24.95 -4.43 29.10
CA ALA A 144 25.93 -4.33 28.02
C ALA A 144 25.27 -3.87 26.70
N VAL A 145 24.08 -4.38 26.37
CA VAL A 145 23.30 -3.92 25.20
C VAL A 145 22.93 -2.44 25.32
N TYR A 146 22.52 -1.96 26.51
CA TYR A 146 22.17 -0.54 26.71
C TYR A 146 23.38 0.40 26.61
N ILE A 147 24.54 -0.02 27.12
CA ILE A 147 25.79 0.73 27.00
C ILE A 147 26.21 0.82 25.53
N LEU A 148 26.18 -0.31 24.81
CA LEU A 148 26.48 -0.35 23.37
C LEU A 148 25.51 0.52 22.56
N ASP A 149 24.21 0.48 22.87
CA ASP A 149 23.21 1.32 22.23
C ASP A 149 23.52 2.81 22.43
N SER A 150 23.83 3.22 23.66
CA SER A 150 24.18 4.62 23.94
C SER A 150 25.43 5.08 23.19
N CYS A 151 26.43 4.20 23.03
CA CYS A 151 27.61 4.46 22.22
C CYS A 151 27.28 4.57 20.73
N MET A 152 26.39 3.72 20.21
CA MET A 152 25.93 3.78 18.82
C MET A 152 25.14 5.05 18.53
N ARG A 153 24.34 5.54 19.49
CA ARG A 153 23.54 6.76 19.32
C ARG A 153 24.37 8.03 19.26
N LEU A 154 25.48 8.09 19.99
CA LEU A 154 26.48 9.15 19.84
C LEU A 154 27.08 9.22 18.43
N ARG A 155 26.93 8.15 17.64
CA ARG A 155 27.43 8.02 16.25
C ARG A 155 26.32 7.80 15.22
N THR A 156 25.06 7.99 15.60
CA THR A 156 23.93 7.82 14.67
C THR A 156 23.69 9.12 13.93
N GLY A 157 23.70 9.06 12.60
CA GLY A 157 23.46 10.22 11.75
C GLY A 157 22.02 10.73 11.87
N TYR A 158 21.80 12.02 11.62
CA TYR A 158 20.46 12.58 11.43
C TYR A 158 20.37 13.29 10.07
N LEU A 159 19.15 13.46 9.57
CA LEU A 159 18.90 14.13 8.31
C LEU A 159 18.73 15.63 8.55
N GLU A 160 19.57 16.44 7.91
CA GLU A 160 19.44 17.90 7.86
C GLU A 160 19.30 18.30 6.40
N GLN A 161 18.19 18.95 6.04
CA GLN A 161 17.87 19.34 4.65
C GLN A 161 17.89 18.16 3.65
N GLY A 162 17.59 16.94 4.10
CA GLY A 162 17.60 15.73 3.28
C GLY A 162 18.99 15.11 3.06
N LEU A 163 20.05 15.70 3.63
CA LEU A 163 21.40 15.13 3.62
C LEU A 163 21.74 14.52 4.98
N LEU A 164 22.40 13.37 4.97
CA LEU A 164 22.84 12.71 6.19
C LEU A 164 24.05 13.46 6.77
N VAL A 165 23.87 14.08 7.95
CA VAL A 165 24.96 14.73 8.67
C VAL A 165 25.88 13.66 9.26
N LYS A 166 27.17 13.75 8.94
CA LYS A 166 28.21 12.79 9.36
C LYS A 166 29.19 13.34 10.41
N ASP A 167 29.10 14.63 10.75
CA ASP A 167 30.02 15.27 11.69
C ASP A 167 29.77 14.84 13.14
N LEU A 168 30.74 14.13 13.74
CA LEU A 168 30.65 13.57 15.10
C LEU A 168 30.35 14.61 16.18
N ALA A 169 30.85 15.84 16.05
CA ALA A 169 30.58 16.89 17.04
C ALA A 169 29.10 17.28 17.00
N LYS A 170 28.55 17.47 15.79
CA LYS A 170 27.14 17.80 15.58
C LYS A 170 26.21 16.67 16.01
N LEU A 171 26.58 15.40 15.74
CA LEU A 171 25.79 14.23 16.16
C LEU A 171 25.69 14.15 17.68
N ARG A 172 26.82 14.27 18.38
CA ARG A 172 26.87 14.23 19.84
C ARG A 172 26.05 15.36 20.45
N ASP A 173 26.27 16.59 19.99
CA ASP A 173 25.61 17.76 20.56
C ASP A 173 24.09 17.69 20.34
N SER A 174 23.64 17.23 19.17
CA SER A 174 22.22 16.97 18.90
C SER A 174 21.63 15.92 19.85
N TYR A 175 22.33 14.82 20.09
CA TYR A 175 21.84 13.75 20.96
C TYR A 175 21.80 14.17 22.44
N ILE A 176 22.85 14.82 22.96
CA ILE A 176 22.95 15.22 24.37
C ILE A 176 21.82 16.18 24.80
N HIS A 177 21.37 17.05 23.89
CA HIS A 177 20.28 17.99 24.18
C HIS A 177 18.89 17.34 24.12
N THR A 178 18.78 16.11 23.60
CA THR A 178 17.51 15.41 23.48
C THR A 178 17.08 14.84 24.83
N PHE A 179 15.79 14.92 25.17
CA PHE A 179 15.24 14.33 26.42
C PHE A 179 15.56 12.83 26.54
N GLN A 180 15.65 12.14 25.40
CA GLN A 180 16.00 10.74 25.31
C GLN A 180 17.40 10.43 25.87
N PHE A 181 18.38 11.32 25.71
CA PHE A 181 19.70 11.14 26.34
C PHE A 181 19.61 11.09 27.86
N LYS A 182 18.75 11.94 28.47
CA LYS A 182 18.53 11.92 29.93
C LYS A 182 17.97 10.59 30.39
N LEU A 183 16.97 10.05 29.68
CA LEU A 183 16.43 8.72 29.96
C LEU A 183 17.49 7.63 29.79
N ASP A 184 18.28 7.72 28.72
CA ASP A 184 19.33 6.76 28.40
C ASP A 184 20.41 6.74 29.50
N VAL A 185 20.83 7.89 30.02
CA VAL A 185 21.78 8.00 31.14
C VAL A 185 21.21 7.41 32.43
N ILE A 186 19.98 7.78 32.80
CA ILE A 186 19.34 7.28 34.04
C ILE A 186 19.16 5.75 33.97
N SER A 187 18.83 5.22 32.80
CA SER A 187 18.63 3.77 32.59
C SER A 187 19.91 2.93 32.74
N ILE A 188 21.09 3.54 32.64
CA ILE A 188 22.39 2.87 32.71
C ILE A 188 23.05 3.02 34.09
N LEU A 189 22.56 3.92 34.94
CA LEU A 189 23.17 4.14 36.27
C LEU A 189 23.30 2.82 37.06
N PRO A 190 24.51 2.48 37.55
CA PRO A 190 24.79 1.19 38.18
C PRO A 190 24.30 1.14 39.64
N THR A 191 23.00 1.31 39.84
CA THR A 191 22.32 1.23 41.15
C THR A 191 22.42 -0.15 41.80
N ASP A 192 22.75 -1.17 41.01
CA ASP A 192 23.03 -2.54 41.42
C ASP A 192 24.34 -2.69 42.22
N LEU A 193 25.25 -1.70 42.20
CA LEU A 193 26.40 -1.69 43.12
C LEU A 193 25.99 -1.74 44.59
N ALA A 194 24.77 -1.28 44.91
CA ALA A 194 24.22 -1.39 46.26
C ALA A 194 23.93 -2.83 46.69
N TYR A 195 23.99 -3.83 45.80
CA TYR A 195 23.93 -5.26 46.16
C TYR A 195 25.04 -5.70 47.11
N ILE A 196 26.18 -5.00 47.13
CA ILE A 196 27.27 -5.28 48.06
C ILE A 196 26.84 -5.04 49.51
N ILE A 197 25.92 -4.09 49.74
CA ILE A 197 25.44 -3.70 51.07
C ILE A 197 24.10 -4.35 51.40
N LEU A 198 23.17 -4.38 50.44
CA LEU A 198 21.77 -4.80 50.63
C LEU A 198 21.52 -6.27 50.27
N GLY A 199 22.50 -6.94 49.66
CA GLY A 199 22.42 -8.32 49.19
C GLY A 199 21.80 -8.48 47.79
N ILE A 200 22.14 -9.59 47.15
CA ILE A 200 21.80 -9.92 45.74
C ILE A 200 20.29 -10.18 45.54
N ASN A 201 19.52 -10.36 46.61
CA ASN A 201 18.10 -10.69 46.57
C ASN A 201 17.18 -9.46 46.49
N THR A 202 17.70 -8.28 46.13
CA THR A 202 16.95 -7.01 46.09
C THR A 202 16.83 -6.44 44.66
N PRO A 203 16.16 -7.12 43.71
CA PRO A 203 16.11 -6.71 42.31
C PRO A 203 15.42 -5.34 42.06
N GLN A 204 14.70 -4.80 43.05
CA GLN A 204 14.05 -3.48 42.98
C GLN A 204 15.04 -2.34 42.65
N LEU A 205 16.31 -2.50 43.04
CA LEU A 205 17.36 -1.51 42.78
C LEU A 205 17.61 -1.27 41.28
N ARG A 206 17.26 -2.21 40.40
CA ARG A 206 17.43 -2.08 38.95
C ARG A 206 16.24 -1.45 38.21
N PHE A 207 15.21 -0.94 38.90
CA PHE A 207 14.03 -0.36 38.25
C PHE A 207 14.33 0.82 37.32
N ASN A 208 15.48 1.49 37.45
CA ASN A 208 15.93 2.51 36.50
C ASN A 208 16.06 1.97 35.05
N ARG A 209 16.30 0.66 34.86
CA ARG A 209 16.40 0.03 33.52
C ARG A 209 15.06 0.02 32.76
N LEU A 210 13.92 0.22 33.44
CA LEU A 210 12.59 0.27 32.82
C LEU A 210 12.38 1.52 31.95
N LEU A 211 13.22 2.56 32.12
CA LEU A 211 13.09 3.85 31.44
C LEU A 211 13.49 3.82 29.95
N ARG A 212 14.03 2.69 29.45
CA ARG A 212 14.51 2.53 28.06
C ARG A 212 13.38 2.25 27.05
N PHE A 213 12.11 2.45 27.42
CA PHE A 213 10.92 2.18 26.60
C PHE A 213 10.90 2.90 25.26
N SER A 214 11.53 4.08 25.18
CA SER A 214 11.56 4.89 23.95
C SER A 214 12.17 4.14 22.75
N ARG A 215 13.16 3.26 23.00
CA ARG A 215 13.80 2.45 21.93
C ARG A 215 12.89 1.33 21.43
N MET A 216 12.10 0.74 22.32
CA MET A 216 11.12 -0.28 21.95
C MET A 216 10.02 0.33 21.06
N PHE A 217 9.52 1.54 21.39
CA PHE A 217 8.56 2.23 20.54
C PHE A 217 9.14 2.62 19.18
N GLU A 218 10.41 3.01 19.12
CA GLU A 218 11.10 3.23 17.84
C GLU A 218 11.14 1.96 16.99
N PHE A 219 11.49 0.81 17.59
CA PHE A 219 11.46 -0.48 16.92
C PHE A 219 10.05 -0.84 16.40
N PHE A 220 9.01 -0.63 17.20
CA PHE A 220 7.63 -0.88 16.79
C PHE A 220 7.20 0.01 15.62
N ASN A 221 7.43 1.32 15.69
CA ASN A 221 7.08 2.24 14.60
C ASN A 221 7.80 1.84 13.30
N ARG A 222 9.07 1.47 13.38
CA ARG A 222 9.86 1.02 12.22
C ARG A 222 9.34 -0.29 11.64
N THR A 223 9.07 -1.27 12.50
CA THR A 223 8.55 -2.58 12.06
C THR A 223 7.17 -2.42 11.42
N GLU A 224 6.33 -1.52 11.94
CA GLU A 224 5.03 -1.19 11.35
C GLU A 224 5.16 -0.65 9.92
N THR A 225 6.14 0.23 9.66
CA THR A 225 6.37 0.76 8.30
C THR A 225 7.01 -0.23 7.34
N ARG A 226 7.76 -1.23 7.85
CA ARG A 226 8.47 -2.23 7.03
C ARG A 226 7.64 -3.48 6.73
N THR A 227 6.66 -3.80 7.57
CA THR A 227 5.82 -4.98 7.36
C THR A 227 4.81 -4.75 6.22
N ASN A 228 4.58 -5.80 5.43
CA ASN A 228 3.51 -5.80 4.43
C ASN A 228 2.11 -5.88 5.08
N TYR A 229 2.03 -6.16 6.38
CA TYR A 229 0.80 -6.32 7.14
C TYR A 229 0.75 -5.44 8.40
N PRO A 230 0.68 -4.10 8.23
CA PRO A 230 0.76 -3.16 9.36
C PRO A 230 -0.40 -3.34 10.36
N ASN A 231 -1.61 -3.64 9.90
CA ASN A 231 -2.76 -3.85 10.79
C ASN A 231 -2.58 -5.06 11.72
N ILE A 232 -2.06 -6.18 11.22
CA ILE A 232 -1.80 -7.37 12.06
C ILE A 232 -0.75 -7.05 13.13
N PHE A 233 0.30 -6.33 12.74
CA PHE A 233 1.35 -5.91 13.66
C PHE A 233 0.84 -4.96 14.75
N ARG A 234 -0.05 -4.02 14.40
CA ARG A 234 -0.72 -3.15 15.37
C ARG A 234 -1.57 -3.93 16.38
N ILE A 235 -2.35 -4.94 15.93
CA ILE A 235 -3.11 -5.82 16.83
C ILE A 235 -2.16 -6.55 17.78
N TRP A 236 -1.06 -7.10 17.25
CA TRP A 236 -0.07 -7.81 18.06
C TRP A 236 0.57 -6.90 19.13
N ASN A 237 0.99 -5.68 18.77
CA ASN A 237 1.52 -4.70 19.72
C ASN A 237 0.50 -4.36 20.80
N LEU A 238 -0.77 -4.19 20.43
CA LEU A 238 -1.83 -3.91 21.37
C LEU A 238 -2.03 -5.06 22.36
N VAL A 239 -2.06 -6.31 21.88
CA VAL A 239 -2.13 -7.50 22.73
C VAL A 239 -0.91 -7.59 23.66
N LEU A 240 0.29 -7.27 23.16
CA LEU A 240 1.50 -7.22 23.97
C LEU A 240 1.39 -6.18 25.10
N TYR A 241 0.91 -4.97 24.81
CA TYR A 241 0.68 -3.94 25.84
C TYR A 241 -0.31 -4.40 26.91
N ILE A 242 -1.41 -5.05 26.51
CA ILE A 242 -2.41 -5.59 27.43
C ILE A 242 -1.79 -6.63 28.36
N LEU A 243 -1.04 -7.58 27.79
CA LEU A 243 -0.39 -8.64 28.56
C LEU A 243 0.62 -8.08 29.57
N VAL A 244 1.38 -7.03 29.20
CA VAL A 244 2.31 -6.37 30.11
C VAL A 244 1.58 -5.63 31.23
N ILE A 245 0.48 -4.92 30.94
CA ILE A 245 -0.31 -4.21 31.95
C ILE A 245 -0.92 -5.20 32.95
N ILE A 246 -1.55 -6.28 32.46
CA ILE A 246 -2.09 -7.35 33.31
C ILE A 246 -0.98 -7.99 34.14
N HIS A 247 0.19 -8.23 33.54
CA HIS A 247 1.34 -8.76 34.25
C HIS A 247 1.80 -7.84 35.39
N TRP A 248 1.90 -6.52 35.14
CA TRP A 248 2.32 -5.54 36.15
C TRP A 248 1.30 -5.45 37.28
N ASN A 249 0.01 -5.40 36.96
CA ASN A 249 -1.04 -5.35 37.98
C ASN A 249 -1.08 -6.65 38.81
N ALA A 250 -0.90 -7.82 38.19
CA ALA A 250 -0.74 -9.09 38.90
C ALA A 250 0.45 -9.08 39.89
N CYS A 251 1.59 -8.51 39.47
CA CYS A 251 2.77 -8.37 40.32
C CYS A 251 2.51 -7.41 41.50
N ILE A 252 1.84 -6.28 41.24
CA ILE A 252 1.45 -5.30 42.27
C ILE A 252 0.49 -5.94 43.28
N PHE A 253 -0.53 -6.67 42.82
CA PHE A 253 -1.46 -7.39 43.70
C PHE A 253 -0.73 -8.40 44.62
N TYR A 254 0.20 -9.18 44.07
CA TYR A 254 1.01 -10.10 44.86
C TYR A 254 1.89 -9.36 45.88
N ALA A 255 2.50 -8.24 45.49
CA ALA A 255 3.34 -7.43 46.37
C ALA A 255 2.54 -6.80 47.52
N ILE A 256 1.33 -6.32 47.26
CA ILE A 256 0.42 -5.81 48.29
C ILE A 256 0.01 -6.94 49.24
N SER A 257 -0.42 -8.09 48.70
CA SER A 257 -0.75 -9.29 49.50
C SER A 257 0.41 -9.73 50.40
N LYS A 258 1.64 -9.66 49.89
CA LYS A 258 2.86 -9.95 50.67
C LYS A 258 3.05 -8.96 51.81
N SER A 259 2.79 -7.67 51.58
CA SER A 259 2.95 -6.61 52.59
C SER A 259 1.89 -6.64 53.69
N LEU A 260 0.65 -7.05 53.36
CA LEU A 260 -0.46 -7.19 54.30
C LEU A 260 -0.42 -8.51 55.08
N GLY A 261 0.20 -9.53 54.48
CA GLY A 261 0.34 -10.87 55.03
C GLY A 261 -0.51 -11.86 54.25
N PHE A 262 0.09 -12.95 53.77
CA PHE A 262 -0.63 -13.97 53.00
C PHE A 262 -1.69 -14.68 53.86
N GLY A 263 -2.91 -14.78 53.32
CA GLY A 263 -4.05 -15.40 54.00
C GLY A 263 -4.55 -14.66 55.25
N SER A 264 -4.26 -13.35 55.39
CA SER A 264 -4.83 -12.52 56.47
C SER A 264 -6.35 -12.39 56.38
N ASP A 265 -6.89 -12.41 55.17
CA ASP A 265 -8.30 -12.23 54.84
C ASP A 265 -8.63 -12.95 53.52
N GLN A 266 -9.84 -12.74 53.00
CA GLN A 266 -10.34 -13.39 51.78
C GLN A 266 -9.85 -12.73 50.49
N TRP A 267 -9.37 -11.49 50.54
CA TRP A 267 -8.97 -10.72 49.36
C TRP A 267 -7.51 -10.95 48.99
N VAL A 268 -6.63 -10.99 50.00
CA VAL A 268 -5.21 -11.24 49.79
C VAL A 268 -4.94 -12.64 49.24
N TYR A 269 -3.76 -12.81 48.62
CA TYR A 269 -3.32 -14.12 48.16
C TYR A 269 -3.38 -15.18 49.29
N PRO A 270 -3.89 -16.41 49.01
CA PRO A 270 -4.03 -17.46 50.01
C PRO A 270 -2.74 -17.83 50.74
N ASN A 271 -2.90 -18.48 51.91
CA ASN A 271 -1.76 -18.83 52.74
C ASN A 271 -0.81 -19.83 52.03
N ILE A 272 0.43 -19.36 51.82
CA ILE A 272 1.55 -20.06 51.18
C ILE A 272 1.98 -21.31 51.98
N SER A 273 1.64 -21.40 53.27
CA SER A 273 1.98 -22.58 54.09
C SER A 273 1.25 -23.86 53.64
N SER A 274 0.19 -23.73 52.83
CA SER A 274 -0.43 -24.87 52.15
C SER A 274 0.43 -25.29 50.94
N THR A 275 0.76 -26.58 50.85
CA THR A 275 1.72 -27.13 49.87
C THR A 275 1.38 -26.85 48.41
N GLU A 276 0.11 -26.61 48.08
CA GLU A 276 -0.32 -26.30 46.70
C GLU A 276 -0.25 -24.80 46.38
N GLU A 277 -0.61 -23.91 47.32
CA GLU A 277 -0.64 -22.47 47.10
C GLU A 277 0.73 -21.81 47.29
N GLY A 278 1.72 -22.52 47.85
CA GLY A 278 3.10 -22.04 47.93
C GLY A 278 3.95 -22.22 46.67
N ALA A 279 3.44 -22.91 45.63
CA ALA A 279 4.20 -23.10 44.40
C ALA A 279 4.22 -21.83 43.54
N LEU A 280 5.41 -21.33 43.15
CA LEU A 280 5.59 -20.15 42.29
C LEU A 280 4.64 -20.09 41.09
N ARG A 281 4.49 -21.22 40.37
CA ARG A 281 3.61 -21.32 39.20
C ARG A 281 2.15 -21.02 39.58
N ARG A 282 1.67 -21.55 40.70
CA ARG A 282 0.30 -21.35 41.18
C ARG A 282 0.09 -19.90 41.58
N SER A 283 1.03 -19.32 42.33
CA SER A 283 0.97 -17.93 42.75
C SER A 283 0.91 -16.96 41.58
N TYR A 284 1.76 -17.17 40.56
CA TYR A 284 1.75 -16.34 39.36
C TYR A 284 0.44 -16.48 38.57
N ILE A 285 -0.02 -17.70 38.32
CA ILE A 285 -1.25 -17.94 37.53
C ILE A 285 -2.47 -17.34 38.24
N TYR A 286 -2.58 -17.50 39.56
CA TYR A 286 -3.68 -16.93 40.34
C TYR A 286 -3.67 -15.40 40.29
N CYS A 287 -2.52 -14.76 40.50
CA CYS A 287 -2.43 -13.30 40.46
C CYS A 287 -2.69 -12.75 39.06
N PHE A 288 -2.25 -13.45 38.02
CA PHE A 288 -2.54 -13.10 36.63
C PHE A 288 -4.03 -13.24 36.31
N TYR A 289 -4.68 -14.29 36.82
CA TYR A 289 -6.12 -14.49 36.73
C TYR A 289 -6.91 -13.38 37.45
N TRP A 290 -6.54 -13.07 38.70
CA TRP A 290 -7.09 -11.97 39.49
C TRP A 290 -7.00 -10.66 38.71
N SER A 291 -5.80 -10.30 38.24
CA SER A 291 -5.57 -9.06 37.50
C SER A 291 -6.34 -9.01 36.19
N THR A 292 -6.51 -10.15 35.50
CA THR A 292 -7.27 -10.19 34.25
C THR A 292 -8.72 -9.84 34.53
N LEU A 293 -9.35 -10.50 35.50
CA LEU A 293 -10.76 -10.26 35.83
C LEU A 293 -11.04 -8.83 36.32
N THR A 294 -10.12 -8.25 37.10
CA THR A 294 -10.23 -6.88 37.61
C THR A 294 -10.09 -5.86 36.48
N LEU A 295 -9.07 -5.98 35.62
CA LEU A 295 -8.83 -5.03 34.53
C LEU A 295 -9.80 -5.17 33.37
N THR A 296 -10.36 -6.36 33.12
CA THR A 296 -11.42 -6.56 32.12
C THR A 296 -12.81 -6.32 32.67
N THR A 297 -12.94 -5.85 33.92
CA THR A 297 -14.21 -5.50 34.57
C THR A 297 -15.24 -6.65 34.65
N ILE A 298 -14.78 -7.90 34.63
CA ILE A 298 -15.65 -9.08 34.78
C ILE A 298 -16.01 -9.28 36.27
N GLY A 299 -15.05 -9.04 37.17
CA GLY A 299 -15.34 -8.69 38.57
C GLY A 299 -15.74 -9.81 39.54
N GLU A 300 -15.53 -11.08 39.23
CA GLU A 300 -15.83 -12.19 40.17
C GLU A 300 -14.69 -12.47 41.17
N MET A 301 -14.20 -11.46 41.88
CA MET A 301 -13.16 -11.61 42.90
C MET A 301 -13.70 -11.37 44.32
N PRO A 302 -13.08 -11.98 45.36
CA PRO A 302 -13.45 -11.71 46.75
C PRO A 302 -13.42 -10.20 47.04
N PRO A 303 -14.36 -9.67 47.83
CA PRO A 303 -14.39 -8.25 48.15
C PRO A 303 -13.20 -7.88 49.06
N PRO A 304 -12.61 -6.67 48.90
CA PRO A 304 -11.63 -6.15 49.84
C PRO A 304 -12.25 -6.01 51.24
N VAL A 305 -11.42 -6.16 52.26
CA VAL A 305 -11.80 -6.12 53.68
C VAL A 305 -11.20 -4.91 54.39
N ARG A 306 -9.98 -4.49 54.01
CA ARG A 306 -9.24 -3.39 54.64
C ARG A 306 -9.30 -2.10 53.81
N ASP A 307 -9.21 -0.94 54.47
CA ASP A 307 -9.29 0.38 53.80
C ASP A 307 -8.24 0.55 52.69
N GLU A 308 -7.02 0.04 52.90
CA GLU A 308 -5.94 0.06 51.90
C GLU A 308 -6.23 -0.80 50.66
N GLU A 309 -6.92 -1.92 50.84
CA GLU A 309 -7.38 -2.78 49.74
C GLU A 309 -8.51 -2.10 48.97
N TYR A 310 -9.45 -1.45 49.67
CA TYR A 310 -10.50 -0.65 49.04
C TYR A 310 -9.92 0.46 48.17
N VAL A 311 -8.95 1.22 48.68
CA VAL A 311 -8.29 2.28 47.90
C VAL A 311 -7.60 1.73 46.67
N PHE A 312 -6.89 0.61 46.80
CA PHE A 312 -6.23 -0.04 45.68
C PHE A 312 -7.23 -0.55 44.63
N VAL A 313 -8.27 -1.28 45.03
CA VAL A 313 -9.29 -1.83 44.12
C VAL A 313 -10.07 -0.72 43.41
N VAL A 314 -10.42 0.37 44.11
CA VAL A 314 -11.09 1.53 43.48
C VAL A 314 -10.18 2.16 42.42
N PHE A 315 -8.89 2.35 42.73
CA PHE A 315 -7.93 2.87 41.77
C PHE A 315 -7.77 1.92 40.56
N ASP A 316 -7.64 0.61 40.81
CA ASP A 316 -7.45 -0.40 39.76
C ASP A 316 -8.69 -0.50 38.86
N TYR A 317 -9.91 -0.41 39.41
CA TYR A 317 -11.13 -0.35 38.60
C TYR A 317 -11.22 0.89 37.73
N LEU A 318 -10.86 2.08 38.25
CA LEU A 318 -10.86 3.31 37.46
C LEU A 318 -9.86 3.22 36.30
N VAL A 319 -8.65 2.75 36.57
CA VAL A 319 -7.61 2.56 35.55
C VAL A 319 -8.03 1.46 34.56
N GLY A 320 -8.54 0.33 35.04
CA GLY A 320 -8.99 -0.80 34.24
C GLY A 320 -10.10 -0.42 33.25
N VAL A 321 -11.14 0.28 33.70
CA VAL A 321 -12.23 0.76 32.83
C VAL A 321 -11.69 1.67 31.72
N LEU A 322 -10.80 2.61 32.03
CA LEU A 322 -10.22 3.53 31.04
C LEU A 322 -9.34 2.80 30.02
N ILE A 323 -8.49 1.90 30.49
CA ILE A 323 -7.60 1.08 29.63
C ILE A 323 -8.44 0.19 28.72
N PHE A 324 -9.40 -0.56 29.29
CA PHE A 324 -10.26 -1.46 28.53
C PHE A 324 -11.10 -0.72 27.49
N ALA A 325 -11.71 0.43 27.84
CA ALA A 325 -12.44 1.26 26.90
C ALA A 325 -11.56 1.75 25.73
N THR A 326 -10.33 2.18 26.02
CA THR A 326 -9.36 2.63 25.01
C THR A 326 -8.96 1.48 24.08
N ILE A 327 -8.72 0.29 24.63
CA ILE A 327 -8.37 -0.90 23.85
C ILE A 327 -9.51 -1.27 22.90
N VAL A 328 -10.74 -1.42 23.42
CA VAL A 328 -11.90 -1.82 22.60
C VAL A 328 -12.14 -0.77 21.50
N GLY A 329 -12.00 0.52 21.80
CA GLY A 329 -12.08 1.59 20.80
C GLY A 329 -11.00 1.48 19.71
N ASN A 330 -9.75 1.25 20.09
CA ASN A 330 -8.63 1.12 19.14
C ASN A 330 -8.74 -0.14 18.27
N VAL A 331 -9.13 -1.28 18.84
CA VAL A 331 -9.40 -2.52 18.09
C VAL A 331 -10.56 -2.29 17.11
N GLY A 332 -11.65 -1.67 17.57
CA GLY A 332 -12.80 -1.36 16.72
C GLY A 332 -12.44 -0.47 15.53
N SER A 333 -11.68 0.60 15.78
CA SER A 333 -11.17 1.49 14.72
C SER A 333 -10.28 0.73 13.72
N MET A 334 -9.41 -0.14 14.21
CA MET A 334 -8.50 -0.92 13.36
C MET A 334 -9.24 -1.93 12.48
N ILE A 335 -10.27 -2.60 13.02
CA ILE A 335 -11.13 -3.52 12.25
C ILE A 335 -11.91 -2.74 11.18
N SER A 336 -12.42 -1.55 11.52
CA SER A 336 -13.10 -0.67 10.56
C SER A 336 -12.17 -0.26 9.42
N ASN A 337 -10.95 0.17 9.73
CA ASN A 337 -9.94 0.55 8.74
C ASN A 337 -9.52 -0.63 7.83
N MET A 338 -9.38 -1.83 8.39
CA MET A 338 -9.05 -3.04 7.63
C MET A 338 -10.14 -3.39 6.60
N ASN A 339 -11.40 -3.13 6.93
CA ASN A 339 -12.54 -3.40 6.05
C ASN A 339 -12.96 -2.19 5.19
N ALA A 340 -12.22 -1.08 5.23
CA ALA A 340 -12.62 0.19 4.60
C ALA A 340 -12.84 0.06 3.08
N THR A 341 -11.91 -0.57 2.34
CA THR A 341 -12.04 -0.74 0.88
C THR A 341 -13.28 -1.56 0.49
N ARG A 342 -13.59 -2.60 1.27
CA ARG A 342 -14.79 -3.43 1.05
C ARG A 342 -16.05 -2.66 1.38
N ALA A 343 -16.05 -1.88 2.46
CA ALA A 343 -17.17 -1.04 2.85
C ALA A 343 -17.44 0.04 1.79
N GLU A 344 -16.40 0.68 1.25
CA GLU A 344 -16.52 1.67 0.18
C GLU A 344 -17.11 1.05 -1.10
N PHE A 345 -16.59 -0.11 -1.52
CA PHE A 345 -17.11 -0.82 -2.68
C PHE A 345 -18.58 -1.22 -2.51
N GLN A 346 -18.94 -1.72 -1.32
CA GLN A 346 -20.33 -2.07 -1.00
C GLN A 346 -21.24 -0.84 -1.03
N ALA A 347 -20.79 0.30 -0.49
CA ALA A 347 -21.54 1.55 -0.53
C ALA A 347 -21.80 2.03 -1.97
N ARG A 348 -20.83 1.87 -2.88
CA ARG A 348 -21.01 2.16 -4.32
C ARG A 348 -22.07 1.24 -4.95
N ILE A 349 -22.04 -0.06 -4.66
CA ILE A 349 -23.06 -1.00 -5.14
C ILE A 349 -24.45 -0.64 -4.61
N ASP A 350 -24.56 -0.31 -3.33
CA ASP A 350 -25.84 0.00 -2.71
C ASP A 350 -26.45 1.28 -3.28
N ALA A 351 -25.62 2.30 -3.59
CA ALA A 351 -26.06 3.49 -4.30
C ALA A 351 -26.64 3.17 -5.70
N ILE A 352 -25.99 2.25 -6.43
CA ILE A 352 -26.45 1.83 -7.77
C ILE A 352 -27.74 1.00 -7.67
N LYS A 353 -27.85 0.10 -6.69
CA LYS A 353 -29.09 -0.64 -6.42
C LYS A 353 -30.24 0.32 -6.10
N HIS A 354 -30.00 1.32 -5.26
CA HIS A 354 -30.98 2.34 -4.93
C HIS A 354 -31.41 3.12 -6.18
N TYR A 355 -30.46 3.52 -7.04
CA TYR A 355 -30.75 4.18 -8.31
C TYR A 355 -31.62 3.32 -9.25
N MET A 356 -31.27 2.04 -9.42
CA MET A 356 -32.03 1.11 -10.27
C MET A 356 -33.45 0.88 -9.76
N HIS A 357 -33.61 0.75 -8.43
CA HIS A 357 -34.92 0.63 -7.81
C HIS A 357 -35.76 1.90 -8.01
N PHE A 358 -35.19 3.08 -7.76
CA PHE A 358 -35.86 4.36 -7.96
C PHE A 358 -36.32 4.57 -9.41
N ARG A 359 -35.48 4.18 -10.38
CA ARG A 359 -35.79 4.27 -11.82
C ARG A 359 -36.61 3.10 -12.36
N LYS A 360 -37.01 2.14 -11.51
CA LYS A 360 -37.79 0.95 -11.88
C LYS A 360 -37.15 0.17 -13.04
N VAL A 361 -35.84 -0.03 -12.96
CA VAL A 361 -35.08 -0.84 -13.94
C VAL A 361 -35.55 -2.30 -13.87
N SER A 362 -35.52 -3.01 -15.01
CA SER A 362 -35.93 -4.42 -15.06
C SER A 362 -35.04 -5.30 -14.18
N ARG A 363 -35.63 -6.32 -13.53
CA ARG A 363 -34.92 -7.31 -12.71
C ARG A 363 -33.78 -8.01 -13.47
N HIS A 364 -33.98 -8.21 -14.77
CA HIS A 364 -32.96 -8.81 -15.63
C HIS A 364 -31.71 -7.92 -15.74
N LEU A 365 -31.89 -6.62 -15.99
CA LEU A 365 -30.76 -5.69 -16.06
C LEU A 365 -30.11 -5.48 -14.69
N GLU A 366 -30.90 -5.39 -13.62
CA GLU A 366 -30.39 -5.32 -12.24
C GLU A 366 -29.47 -6.51 -11.91
N THR A 367 -29.93 -7.73 -12.20
CA THR A 367 -29.14 -8.95 -11.96
C THR A 367 -27.84 -8.95 -12.77
N ARG A 368 -27.89 -8.47 -14.02
CA ARG A 368 -26.71 -8.36 -14.88
C ARG A 368 -25.70 -7.36 -14.34
N VAL A 369 -26.16 -6.20 -13.85
CA VAL A 369 -25.30 -5.18 -13.22
C VAL A 369 -24.63 -5.72 -11.96
N ILE A 370 -25.38 -6.40 -11.09
CA ILE A 370 -24.82 -6.98 -9.86
C ILE A 370 -23.76 -8.04 -10.18
N LYS A 371 -24.04 -8.95 -11.12
CA LYS A 371 -23.06 -9.96 -11.56
C LYS A 371 -21.77 -9.36 -12.10
N TRP A 372 -21.86 -8.24 -12.80
CA TRP A 372 -20.68 -7.53 -13.31
C TRP A 372 -19.84 -6.96 -12.15
N PHE A 373 -20.47 -6.35 -11.15
CA PHE A 373 -19.77 -5.89 -9.94
C PHE A 373 -19.15 -7.03 -9.13
N ASP A 374 -19.86 -8.15 -8.97
CA ASP A 374 -19.33 -9.34 -8.30
C ASP A 374 -18.08 -9.88 -9.02
N TYR A 375 -18.08 -9.87 -10.36
CA TYR A 375 -16.93 -10.23 -11.17
C TYR A 375 -15.75 -9.27 -10.95
N LEU A 376 -16.00 -7.96 -10.94
CA LEU A 376 -14.94 -6.96 -10.69
C LEU A 376 -14.30 -7.13 -9.31
N TRP A 377 -15.12 -7.40 -8.29
CA TRP A 377 -14.64 -7.60 -6.91
C TRP A 377 -13.82 -8.88 -6.78
N THR A 378 -14.36 -10.00 -7.25
CA THR A 378 -13.73 -11.33 -7.10
C THR A 378 -12.38 -11.40 -7.80
N ASN A 379 -12.22 -10.70 -8.94
CA ASN A 379 -10.96 -10.67 -9.69
C ASN A 379 -10.04 -9.50 -9.31
N GLN A 380 -10.32 -8.78 -8.22
CA GLN A 380 -9.52 -7.63 -7.75
C GLN A 380 -9.37 -6.50 -8.80
N LYS A 381 -10.36 -6.34 -9.68
CA LYS A 381 -10.42 -5.30 -10.73
C LYS A 381 -11.31 -4.11 -10.36
N ALA A 382 -11.74 -4.03 -9.10
CA ALA A 382 -12.61 -2.98 -8.60
C ALA A 382 -11.86 -1.66 -8.29
N VAL A 383 -10.53 -1.69 -8.28
CA VAL A 383 -9.67 -0.55 -7.97
C VAL A 383 -9.34 0.22 -9.25
N ASP A 384 -9.55 1.53 -9.24
CA ASP A 384 -9.15 2.40 -10.34
C ASP A 384 -7.64 2.64 -10.29
N GLU A 385 -6.91 2.08 -11.27
CA GLU A 385 -5.45 2.21 -11.37
C GLU A 385 -5.01 3.68 -11.44
N GLN A 386 -5.79 4.56 -12.07
CA GLN A 386 -5.42 5.98 -12.21
C GLN A 386 -5.44 6.72 -10.88
N GLU A 387 -6.42 6.44 -10.01
CA GLU A 387 -6.51 7.05 -8.68
C GLU A 387 -5.40 6.55 -7.75
N VAL A 388 -5.01 5.28 -7.85
CA VAL A 388 -3.88 4.73 -7.06
C VAL A 388 -2.55 5.36 -7.46
N LEU A 389 -2.33 5.56 -8.76
CA LEU A 389 -1.07 6.08 -9.30
C LEU A 389 -0.97 7.61 -9.26
N LYS A 390 -2.04 8.32 -8.88
CA LYS A 390 -2.11 9.80 -8.87
C LYS A 390 -1.14 10.46 -7.89
N ASN A 391 -0.83 9.78 -6.78
CA ASN A 391 0.05 10.30 -5.74
C ASN A 391 1.55 10.06 -6.02
N LEU A 392 1.87 9.35 -7.11
CA LEU A 392 3.25 9.05 -7.49
C LEU A 392 3.81 10.14 -8.40
N PRO A 393 5.10 10.49 -8.26
CA PRO A 393 5.82 11.29 -9.25
C PRO A 393 5.73 10.67 -10.65
N ASP A 394 5.67 11.49 -11.69
CA ASP A 394 5.46 11.06 -13.08
C ASP A 394 6.48 9.99 -13.53
N LYS A 395 7.74 10.10 -13.07
CA LYS A 395 8.79 9.11 -13.36
C LYS A 395 8.45 7.72 -12.82
N LEU A 396 8.03 7.61 -11.55
CA LEU A 396 7.66 6.34 -10.94
C LEU A 396 6.37 5.77 -11.53
N ARG A 397 5.41 6.64 -11.88
CA ARG A 397 4.19 6.22 -12.57
C ARG A 397 4.52 5.61 -13.94
N ALA A 398 5.41 6.23 -14.70
CA ALA A 398 5.87 5.69 -15.97
C ALA A 398 6.58 4.35 -15.81
N GLU A 399 7.50 4.22 -14.86
CA GLU A 399 8.21 2.96 -14.60
C GLU A 399 7.26 1.80 -14.26
N ILE A 400 6.25 2.03 -13.40
CA ILE A 400 5.24 1.03 -13.05
C ILE A 400 4.41 0.64 -14.28
N ALA A 401 3.89 1.64 -15.00
CA ALA A 401 3.04 1.40 -16.17
C ALA A 401 3.79 0.58 -17.25
N ILE A 402 5.06 0.93 -17.52
CA ILE A 402 5.92 0.19 -18.46
C ILE A 402 6.06 -1.25 -17.99
N ASN A 403 6.38 -1.49 -16.71
CA ASN A 403 6.61 -2.84 -16.20
C ASN A 403 5.35 -3.72 -16.28
N VAL A 404 4.16 -3.14 -16.05
CA VAL A 404 2.88 -3.85 -16.08
C VAL A 404 2.40 -4.10 -17.50
N HIS A 405 2.43 -3.10 -18.38
CA HIS A 405 1.73 -3.14 -19.66
C HIS A 405 2.62 -3.40 -20.89
N LEU A 406 3.93 -3.10 -20.84
CA LEU A 406 4.82 -3.20 -22.00
C LEU A 406 4.86 -4.62 -22.58
N SER A 407 4.82 -5.64 -21.73
CA SER A 407 4.81 -7.05 -22.16
C SER A 407 3.56 -7.40 -22.97
N THR A 408 2.43 -6.74 -22.71
CA THR A 408 1.18 -6.93 -23.46
C THR A 408 1.24 -6.19 -24.79
N LEU A 409 1.67 -4.93 -24.83
CA LEU A 409 1.82 -4.20 -26.10
C LEU A 409 2.82 -4.88 -27.04
N LYS A 410 3.95 -5.38 -26.54
CA LYS A 410 4.94 -6.07 -27.37
C LYS A 410 4.41 -7.37 -28.01
N LYS A 411 3.37 -7.97 -27.45
CA LYS A 411 2.72 -9.15 -28.06
C LYS A 411 1.77 -8.75 -29.20
N VAL A 412 1.31 -7.50 -29.22
CA VAL A 412 0.40 -7.01 -30.26
C VAL A 412 1.17 -6.83 -31.55
N ARG A 413 0.75 -7.56 -32.59
CA ARG A 413 1.46 -7.62 -33.87
C ARG A 413 1.69 -6.24 -34.52
N ILE A 414 0.81 -5.27 -34.30
CA ILE A 414 0.91 -3.92 -34.87
C ILE A 414 2.05 -3.12 -34.21
N PHE A 415 2.36 -3.41 -32.95
CA PHE A 415 3.32 -2.69 -32.13
C PHE A 415 4.66 -3.44 -31.96
N GLN A 416 4.84 -4.57 -32.63
CA GLN A 416 6.06 -5.40 -32.56
C GLN A 416 7.27 -4.72 -33.19
N ASP A 417 7.06 -4.03 -34.32
CA ASP A 417 8.11 -3.38 -35.11
C ASP A 417 8.23 -1.88 -34.80
N CYS A 418 7.53 -1.41 -33.76
CA CYS A 418 7.56 -0.01 -33.33
C CYS A 418 8.74 0.26 -32.40
N GLU A 419 9.25 1.50 -32.45
CA GLU A 419 10.27 1.97 -31.52
C GLU A 419 9.79 1.91 -30.07
N ALA A 420 10.69 1.59 -29.15
CA ALA A 420 10.37 1.47 -27.73
C ALA A 420 9.84 2.78 -27.11
N GLY A 421 10.29 3.94 -27.60
CA GLY A 421 9.82 5.26 -27.15
C GLY A 421 8.30 5.41 -27.31
N LEU A 422 7.78 5.08 -28.50
CA LEU A 422 6.34 5.07 -28.77
C LEU A 422 5.59 4.13 -27.82
N LEU A 423 6.10 2.93 -27.59
CA LEU A 423 5.43 1.96 -26.70
C LEU A 423 5.31 2.48 -25.27
N VAL A 424 6.32 3.20 -24.77
CA VAL A 424 6.31 3.81 -23.44
C VAL A 424 5.23 4.89 -23.35
N GLU A 425 5.15 5.75 -24.36
CA GLU A 425 4.13 6.81 -24.39
C GLU A 425 2.71 6.24 -24.48
N LEU A 426 2.49 5.23 -25.33
CA LEU A 426 1.19 4.57 -25.48
C LEU A 426 0.75 3.89 -24.18
N VAL A 427 1.66 3.24 -23.47
CA VAL A 427 1.38 2.56 -22.19
C VAL A 427 0.78 3.52 -21.16
N LEU A 428 1.25 4.76 -21.11
CA LEU A 428 0.75 5.77 -20.18
C LEU A 428 -0.69 6.24 -20.51
N LYS A 429 -1.12 6.09 -21.76
CA LYS A 429 -2.45 6.50 -22.25
C LYS A 429 -3.48 5.36 -22.29
N LEU A 430 -3.07 4.11 -22.04
CA LEU A 430 -3.98 2.96 -22.02
C LEU A 430 -4.95 3.01 -20.84
N ARG A 431 -6.22 2.70 -21.11
CA ARG A 431 -7.26 2.61 -20.09
C ARG A 431 -7.84 1.19 -20.02
N PRO A 432 -7.78 0.49 -18.88
CA PRO A 432 -8.37 -0.83 -18.76
C PRO A 432 -9.91 -0.74 -18.80
N GLN A 433 -10.55 -1.65 -19.54
CA GLN A 433 -12.00 -1.80 -19.63
C GLN A 433 -12.39 -3.28 -19.60
N VAL A 434 -13.47 -3.60 -18.87
CA VAL A 434 -13.96 -4.97 -18.69
C VAL A 434 -15.34 -5.11 -19.30
N TYR A 435 -15.50 -6.11 -20.19
CA TYR A 435 -16.77 -6.43 -20.85
C TYR A 435 -17.34 -7.75 -20.35
N SER A 436 -18.68 -7.84 -20.25
CA SER A 436 -19.38 -9.04 -19.81
C SER A 436 -19.62 -10.03 -20.95
N PRO A 437 -19.88 -11.31 -20.67
CA PRO A 437 -20.29 -12.29 -21.68
C PRO A 437 -21.52 -11.81 -22.47
N GLY A 438 -21.44 -11.85 -23.79
CA GLY A 438 -22.50 -11.42 -24.70
C GLY A 438 -22.50 -9.93 -25.04
N ASP A 439 -21.64 -9.12 -24.41
CA ASP A 439 -21.58 -7.68 -24.68
C ASP A 439 -20.98 -7.39 -26.05
N TYR A 440 -21.63 -6.50 -26.79
CA TYR A 440 -21.07 -5.95 -28.03
C TYR A 440 -20.12 -4.81 -27.67
N ILE A 441 -18.83 -4.97 -27.99
CA ILE A 441 -17.82 -3.92 -27.79
C ILE A 441 -17.96 -2.85 -28.86
N CYS A 442 -18.21 -3.28 -30.11
CA CYS A 442 -18.55 -2.37 -31.20
C CYS A 442 -19.54 -3.03 -32.15
N ARG A 443 -20.40 -2.23 -32.78
CA ARG A 443 -21.28 -2.67 -33.86
C ARG A 443 -20.82 -2.07 -35.18
N LYS A 444 -21.05 -2.81 -36.26
CA LYS A 444 -20.79 -2.36 -37.62
C LYS A 444 -21.58 -1.08 -37.90
N GLY A 445 -20.90 -0.07 -38.42
CA GLY A 445 -21.48 1.24 -38.70
C GLY A 445 -21.38 2.27 -37.57
N ASP A 446 -21.07 1.87 -36.32
CA ASP A 446 -20.82 2.81 -35.22
C ASP A 446 -19.58 3.67 -35.51
N ILE A 447 -19.51 4.86 -34.90
CA ILE A 447 -18.34 5.74 -35.04
C ILE A 447 -17.20 5.18 -34.18
N GLY A 448 -16.04 4.91 -34.78
CA GLY A 448 -14.89 4.35 -34.09
C GLY A 448 -13.99 5.40 -33.45
N LYS A 449 -14.18 5.69 -32.17
CA LYS A 449 -13.36 6.69 -31.45
C LYS A 449 -12.10 6.13 -30.79
N GLU A 450 -12.01 4.81 -30.69
CA GLU A 450 -11.05 4.10 -29.85
C GLU A 450 -10.54 2.84 -30.56
N MET A 451 -9.36 2.34 -30.22
CA MET A 451 -8.96 0.97 -30.50
C MET A 451 -8.85 0.17 -29.21
N TYR A 452 -8.95 -1.15 -29.35
CA TYR A 452 -8.89 -2.06 -28.22
C TYR A 452 -7.79 -3.10 -28.41
N ILE A 453 -7.04 -3.35 -27.34
CA ILE A 453 -6.02 -4.39 -27.24
C ILE A 453 -6.55 -5.45 -26.28
N ILE A 454 -6.52 -6.72 -26.69
CA ILE A 454 -7.04 -7.83 -25.89
C ILE A 454 -5.95 -8.27 -24.92
N LYS A 455 -6.12 -7.94 -23.63
CA LYS A 455 -5.25 -8.41 -22.55
C LYS A 455 -5.60 -9.85 -22.21
N GLU A 456 -6.87 -10.09 -21.87
CA GLU A 456 -7.42 -11.38 -21.48
C GLU A 456 -8.85 -11.55 -22.02
N GLY A 457 -9.24 -12.79 -22.29
CA GLY A 457 -10.57 -13.12 -22.79
C GLY A 457 -10.60 -13.56 -24.25
N LYS A 458 -11.82 -13.75 -24.75
CA LYS A 458 -12.11 -14.23 -26.11
C LYS A 458 -13.26 -13.43 -26.70
N LEU A 459 -13.02 -12.86 -27.88
CA LEU A 459 -14.00 -12.07 -28.61
C LEU A 459 -14.35 -12.74 -29.92
N ALA A 460 -15.63 -12.76 -30.27
CA ALA A 460 -16.12 -13.24 -31.56
C ALA A 460 -16.42 -12.05 -32.48
N VAL A 461 -15.90 -12.10 -33.70
CA VAL A 461 -16.38 -11.26 -34.81
C VAL A 461 -17.64 -11.91 -35.35
N VAL A 462 -18.79 -11.26 -35.17
CA VAL A 462 -20.10 -11.80 -35.53
C VAL A 462 -20.69 -11.09 -36.75
N ALA A 463 -21.45 -11.81 -37.57
CA ALA A 463 -22.18 -11.18 -38.65
C ALA A 463 -23.37 -10.36 -38.14
N ASP A 464 -24.07 -9.71 -39.06
CA ASP A 464 -25.22 -8.86 -38.77
C ASP A 464 -26.41 -9.67 -38.20
N ASP A 465 -26.40 -11.00 -38.34
CA ASP A 465 -27.36 -11.93 -37.74
C ASP A 465 -27.10 -12.22 -36.24
N GLY A 466 -25.91 -11.86 -35.72
CA GLY A 466 -25.49 -12.15 -34.34
C GLY A 466 -25.19 -13.62 -34.02
N VAL A 467 -25.29 -14.53 -34.99
CA VAL A 467 -25.13 -15.98 -34.82
C VAL A 467 -23.88 -16.49 -35.52
N THR A 468 -23.66 -16.08 -36.76
CA THR A 468 -22.50 -16.54 -37.54
C THR A 468 -21.23 -15.85 -37.05
N GLN A 469 -20.19 -16.66 -36.75
CA GLN A 469 -18.90 -16.19 -36.25
C GLN A 469 -17.87 -16.26 -37.37
N PHE A 470 -17.31 -15.11 -37.77
CA PHE A 470 -16.30 -15.02 -38.81
C PHE A 470 -14.89 -15.30 -38.29
N ALA A 471 -14.59 -14.85 -37.08
CA ALA A 471 -13.28 -15.01 -36.47
C ALA A 471 -13.33 -14.97 -34.94
N LEU A 472 -12.38 -15.62 -34.31
CA LEU A 472 -12.13 -15.57 -32.88
C LEU A 472 -10.87 -14.74 -32.62
N LEU A 473 -11.00 -13.66 -31.85
CA LEU A 473 -9.88 -12.85 -31.38
C LEU A 473 -9.53 -13.26 -29.96
N THR A 474 -8.26 -13.54 -29.72
CA THR A 474 -7.70 -13.97 -28.44
C THR A 474 -6.69 -12.95 -27.91
N ALA A 475 -6.20 -13.16 -26.69
CA ALA A 475 -5.18 -12.33 -26.06
C ALA A 475 -3.96 -12.07 -26.96
N GLY A 476 -3.46 -10.83 -26.95
CA GLY A 476 -2.41 -10.35 -27.85
C GLY A 476 -2.91 -9.88 -29.22
N GLY A 477 -4.19 -10.07 -29.53
CA GLY A 477 -4.86 -9.42 -30.65
C GLY A 477 -5.24 -7.96 -30.33
N CYS A 478 -5.45 -7.17 -31.38
CA CYS A 478 -6.04 -5.84 -31.29
C CYS A 478 -7.12 -5.70 -32.36
N PHE A 479 -8.04 -4.76 -32.16
CA PHE A 479 -9.08 -4.43 -33.12
C PHE A 479 -9.51 -2.97 -33.01
N GLY A 480 -10.13 -2.46 -34.07
CA GLY A 480 -10.60 -1.07 -34.14
C GLY A 480 -9.55 -0.06 -34.62
N GLU A 481 -8.36 -0.55 -34.98
CA GLU A 481 -7.24 0.19 -35.55
C GLU A 481 -7.61 0.91 -36.87
N ILE A 482 -8.52 0.31 -37.66
CA ILE A 482 -8.89 0.84 -38.98
C ILE A 482 -9.72 2.12 -38.88
N SER A 483 -10.62 2.20 -37.89
CA SER A 483 -11.53 3.36 -37.78
C SER A 483 -10.81 4.61 -37.29
N ILE A 484 -9.73 4.44 -36.51
CA ILE A 484 -8.99 5.56 -35.94
C ILE A 484 -7.96 6.14 -36.91
N LEU A 485 -7.36 5.30 -37.76
CA LEU A 485 -6.47 5.71 -38.85
C LEU A 485 -7.34 6.26 -39.98
N ASN A 486 -7.30 7.58 -40.24
CA ASN A 486 -8.08 8.23 -41.30
C ASN A 486 -7.56 7.86 -42.71
N ILE A 487 -7.64 6.58 -43.07
CA ILE A 487 -7.12 6.05 -44.34
C ILE A 487 -7.97 6.59 -45.50
N GLN A 488 -7.31 7.32 -46.41
CA GLN A 488 -7.94 7.85 -47.62
C GLN A 488 -8.41 6.69 -48.53
N GLY A 489 -9.61 6.81 -49.10
CA GLY A 489 -10.22 5.76 -49.94
C GLY A 489 -10.94 4.64 -49.16
N SER A 490 -11.04 4.73 -47.83
CA SER A 490 -11.88 3.82 -47.04
C SER A 490 -13.36 4.09 -47.29
N LYS A 491 -14.10 3.11 -47.83
CA LYS A 491 -15.55 3.21 -48.07
C LYS A 491 -16.37 3.46 -46.80
N MET A 492 -15.82 3.13 -45.64
CA MET A 492 -16.50 3.25 -44.35
C MET A 492 -15.94 4.39 -43.47
N GLY A 493 -14.89 5.09 -43.91
CA GLY A 493 -14.27 6.20 -43.18
C GLY A 493 -14.01 5.86 -41.71
N ASN A 494 -14.51 6.70 -40.80
CA ASN A 494 -14.39 6.54 -39.34
C ASN A 494 -15.49 5.63 -38.72
N ARG A 495 -16.10 4.73 -39.50
CA ARG A 495 -17.09 3.78 -38.98
C ARG A 495 -16.48 2.40 -38.75
N ARG A 496 -17.02 1.66 -37.80
CA ARG A 496 -16.63 0.28 -37.47
C ARG A 496 -17.04 -0.66 -38.60
N THR A 497 -16.11 -1.54 -39.02
CA THR A 497 -16.31 -2.46 -40.14
C THR A 497 -17.01 -3.77 -39.77
N ALA A 498 -17.00 -4.14 -38.49
CA ALA A 498 -17.55 -5.42 -38.02
C ALA A 498 -18.21 -5.32 -36.63
N ASN A 499 -19.08 -6.28 -36.32
CA ASN A 499 -19.63 -6.46 -34.98
C ASN A 499 -18.68 -7.33 -34.17
N ILE A 500 -18.31 -6.88 -32.97
CA ILE A 500 -17.43 -7.62 -32.08
C ILE A 500 -18.14 -7.83 -30.75
N ARG A 501 -18.25 -9.09 -30.35
CA ARG A 501 -18.96 -9.53 -29.15
C ARG A 501 -18.04 -10.31 -28.22
N SER A 502 -18.10 -10.02 -26.92
CA SER A 502 -17.40 -10.79 -25.90
C SER A 502 -18.05 -12.16 -25.70
N ILE A 503 -17.28 -13.23 -25.72
CA ILE A 503 -17.81 -14.59 -25.44
C ILE A 503 -17.88 -14.83 -23.93
N GLY A 504 -16.85 -14.40 -23.21
CA GLY A 504 -16.76 -14.47 -21.75
C GLY A 504 -16.59 -13.08 -21.14
N TYR A 505 -16.10 -13.02 -19.90
CA TYR A 505 -15.52 -11.78 -19.41
C TYR A 505 -14.21 -11.51 -20.15
N SER A 506 -14.04 -10.30 -20.64
CA SER A 506 -12.84 -9.90 -21.39
C SER A 506 -12.28 -8.60 -20.85
N ASP A 507 -10.96 -8.58 -20.68
CA ASP A 507 -10.21 -7.40 -20.28
C ASP A 507 -9.53 -6.82 -21.51
N LEU A 508 -9.89 -5.59 -21.82
CA LEU A 508 -9.37 -4.85 -22.94
C LEU A 508 -8.62 -3.62 -22.45
N PHE A 509 -7.54 -3.26 -23.11
CA PHE A 509 -7.00 -1.91 -23.01
C PHE A 509 -7.60 -1.08 -24.13
N CYS A 510 -8.21 0.04 -23.75
CA CYS A 510 -8.73 1.03 -24.67
C CYS A 510 -7.67 2.13 -24.87
N LEU A 511 -7.46 2.49 -26.14
CA LEU A 511 -6.64 3.64 -26.54
C LEU A 511 -7.51 4.55 -27.40
N SER A 512 -7.62 5.83 -27.02
CA SER A 512 -8.41 6.79 -27.77
C SER A 512 -7.71 7.19 -29.07
N LYS A 513 -8.49 7.63 -30.06
CA LYS A 513 -7.97 8.14 -31.32
C LYS A 513 -7.05 9.34 -31.10
N ASP A 514 -7.45 10.27 -30.24
CA ASP A 514 -6.69 11.50 -29.99
C ASP A 514 -5.34 11.16 -29.33
N ASP A 515 -5.36 10.27 -28.33
CA ASP A 515 -4.15 9.80 -27.63
C ASP A 515 -3.17 9.07 -28.57
N LEU A 516 -3.69 8.23 -29.48
CA LEU A 516 -2.87 7.55 -30.48
C LEU A 516 -2.30 8.53 -31.50
N MET A 517 -3.13 9.43 -32.03
CA MET A 517 -2.68 10.38 -33.05
C MET A 517 -1.61 11.30 -32.49
N GLU A 518 -1.77 11.81 -31.27
CA GLU A 518 -0.74 12.59 -30.57
C GLU A 518 0.57 11.82 -30.48
N ALA A 519 0.55 10.58 -29.98
CA ALA A 519 1.77 9.78 -29.86
C ALA A 519 2.40 9.50 -31.23
N VAL A 520 1.60 9.15 -32.23
CA VAL A 520 2.09 8.79 -33.56
C VAL A 520 2.61 10.01 -34.34
N THR A 521 2.21 11.25 -34.01
CA THR A 521 2.81 12.45 -34.63
C THR A 521 4.30 12.61 -34.33
N GLU A 522 4.78 12.12 -33.19
CA GLU A 522 6.20 12.12 -32.85
C GLU A 522 6.98 10.98 -33.53
N TYR A 523 6.28 9.90 -33.93
CA TYR A 523 6.88 8.69 -34.53
C TYR A 523 6.27 8.38 -35.92
N PRO A 524 6.63 9.13 -36.98
CA PRO A 524 6.00 9.03 -38.29
C PRO A 524 6.22 7.69 -38.99
N ASP A 525 7.30 6.96 -38.69
CA ASP A 525 7.53 5.63 -39.27
C ASP A 525 6.58 4.57 -38.70
N ALA A 526 6.23 4.67 -37.41
CA ALA A 526 5.20 3.84 -36.82
C ALA A 526 3.83 4.14 -37.45
N GLN A 527 3.53 5.41 -37.75
CA GLN A 527 2.31 5.80 -38.46
C GLN A 527 2.15 5.04 -39.78
N LYS A 528 3.22 4.98 -40.59
CA LYS A 528 3.21 4.30 -41.88
C LYS A 528 2.91 2.81 -41.73
N VAL A 529 3.56 2.15 -40.76
CA VAL A 529 3.34 0.72 -40.47
C VAL A 529 1.88 0.46 -40.05
N LEU A 530 1.33 1.31 -39.19
CA LEU A 530 -0.08 1.26 -38.78
C LEU A 530 -1.03 1.43 -39.97
N GLU A 531 -0.78 2.43 -40.83
CA GLU A 531 -1.58 2.71 -42.02
C GLU A 531 -1.51 1.60 -43.08
N GLU A 532 -0.31 1.09 -43.39
CA GLU A 532 -0.11 0.00 -44.36
C GLU A 532 -0.89 -1.24 -43.94
N ARG A 533 -0.80 -1.59 -42.65
CA ARG A 533 -1.53 -2.72 -42.09
C ARG A 533 -3.04 -2.50 -42.11
N GLY A 534 -3.49 -1.28 -41.81
CA GLY A 534 -4.90 -0.91 -41.96
C GLY A 534 -5.39 -1.06 -43.40
N ARG A 535 -4.58 -0.66 -44.40
CA ARG A 535 -4.88 -0.83 -45.83
C ARG A 535 -4.94 -2.30 -46.24
N GLU A 536 -4.03 -3.15 -45.75
CA GLU A 536 -4.08 -4.59 -46.02
C GLU A 536 -5.38 -5.24 -45.54
N ILE A 537 -5.84 -4.86 -44.35
CA ILE A 537 -7.09 -5.39 -43.79
C ILE A 537 -8.30 -4.87 -44.58
N LEU A 538 -8.33 -3.58 -44.93
CA LEU A 538 -9.37 -2.99 -45.78
C LEU A 538 -9.42 -3.65 -47.17
N ARG A 539 -8.27 -3.96 -47.78
CA ARG A 539 -8.18 -4.68 -49.06
C ARG A 539 -8.74 -6.09 -48.95
N LYS A 540 -8.38 -6.84 -47.89
CA LYS A 540 -8.94 -8.18 -47.63
C LYS A 540 -10.46 -8.17 -47.46
N GLN A 541 -11.01 -7.09 -46.95
CA GLN A 541 -12.46 -6.92 -46.75
C GLN A 541 -13.18 -6.31 -47.97
N GLY A 542 -12.46 -5.94 -49.05
CA GLY A 542 -13.05 -5.28 -50.23
C GLY A 542 -13.56 -3.85 -49.97
N LEU A 543 -13.12 -3.25 -48.85
CA LEU A 543 -13.59 -1.95 -48.35
C LEU A 543 -12.65 -0.79 -48.71
N LEU A 544 -11.56 -1.06 -49.43
CA LEU A 544 -10.67 -0.04 -49.97
C LEU A 544 -11.08 0.27 -51.42
N ASP A 545 -11.23 1.55 -51.74
CA ASP A 545 -11.33 2.01 -53.12
C ASP A 545 -9.94 2.39 -53.64
N GLU A 546 -9.33 1.52 -54.45
CA GLU A 546 -7.98 1.74 -54.98
C GLU A 546 -7.92 2.94 -55.95
N SER A 547 -9.05 3.29 -56.58
CA SER A 547 -9.15 4.44 -57.47
C SER A 547 -9.06 5.78 -56.73
N ALA A 548 -9.56 5.83 -55.49
CA ALA A 548 -9.46 6.99 -54.62
C ALA A 548 -8.05 7.15 -54.01
N ALA A 549 -7.32 6.04 -53.81
CA ALA A 549 -5.94 6.06 -53.29
C ALA A 549 -4.90 6.48 -54.35
N GLN A 550 -5.16 6.20 -55.63
CA GLN A 550 -4.29 6.60 -56.75
C GLN A 550 -4.60 8.01 -57.29
N GLY A 551 -5.73 8.61 -56.92
CA GLY A 551 -6.07 10.01 -57.23
C GLY A 551 -5.31 11.05 -56.41
N GLY A 552 -4.35 10.66 -55.57
CA GLY A 552 -3.64 11.49 -54.60
C GLY A 552 -2.61 12.49 -55.15
N LEU A 553 -2.80 13.02 -56.38
CA LEU A 553 -2.12 14.23 -56.85
C LEU A 553 -3.17 15.29 -57.21
N LEU A 554 -4.08 15.59 -56.27
CA LEU A 554 -5.09 16.63 -56.43
C LEU A 554 -4.50 18.02 -56.16
N VAL A 555 -3.98 18.64 -57.22
CA VAL A 555 -3.93 20.11 -57.38
C VAL A 555 -5.34 20.67 -57.75
N MET A 556 -6.37 19.82 -57.76
CA MET A 556 -7.69 20.12 -58.33
C MET A 556 -8.84 20.29 -57.32
N ASP A 557 -8.57 20.53 -56.04
CA ASP A 557 -9.63 20.74 -55.02
C ASP A 557 -9.33 21.90 -54.05
N THR A 558 -8.17 22.56 -54.14
CA THR A 558 -7.90 23.76 -53.36
C THR A 558 -8.64 24.96 -53.93
N ASP A 559 -8.63 25.14 -55.25
CA ASP A 559 -9.22 26.32 -55.89
C ASP A 559 -10.74 26.33 -55.81
N GLU A 560 -11.41 25.19 -56.01
CA GLU A 560 -12.88 25.09 -55.87
C GLU A 560 -13.32 25.28 -54.41
N LYS A 561 -12.52 24.82 -53.44
CA LYS A 561 -12.77 25.08 -52.01
C LYS A 561 -12.53 26.53 -51.62
N VAL A 562 -11.52 27.17 -52.20
CA VAL A 562 -11.24 28.60 -52.01
C VAL A 562 -12.38 29.43 -52.60
N GLU A 563 -12.86 29.13 -53.82
CA GLU A 563 -14.02 29.81 -54.41
C GLU A 563 -15.32 29.60 -53.59
N ARG A 564 -15.54 28.39 -53.03
CA ARG A 564 -16.67 28.15 -52.12
C ARG A 564 -16.54 28.90 -50.79
N LEU A 565 -15.33 29.05 -50.28
CA LEU A 565 -15.06 29.82 -49.05
C LEU A 565 -15.24 31.32 -49.29
N GLU A 566 -14.74 31.85 -50.41
CA GLU A 566 -14.93 33.24 -50.81
C GLU A 566 -16.42 33.56 -51.01
N SER A 567 -17.15 32.74 -51.74
CA SER A 567 -18.61 32.95 -51.91
C SER A 567 -19.38 32.84 -50.59
N SER A 568 -18.98 31.95 -49.68
CA SER A 568 -19.58 31.86 -48.34
C SER A 568 -19.25 33.08 -47.47
N LEU A 569 -18.03 33.61 -47.60
CA LEU A 569 -17.58 34.83 -46.92
C LEU A 569 -18.36 36.04 -47.39
N ASP A 570 -18.57 36.19 -48.71
CA ASP A 570 -19.39 37.27 -49.29
C ASP A 570 -20.83 37.23 -48.79
N VAL A 571 -21.44 36.04 -48.72
CA VAL A 571 -22.80 35.86 -48.19
C VAL A 571 -22.86 36.25 -46.71
N LEU A 572 -21.85 35.87 -45.91
CA LEU A 572 -21.74 36.24 -44.51
C LEU A 572 -21.57 37.75 -44.33
N GLN A 573 -20.74 38.38 -45.14
CA GLN A 573 -20.48 39.81 -45.10
C GLN A 573 -21.73 40.62 -45.49
N ALA A 574 -22.48 40.16 -46.50
CA ALA A 574 -23.77 40.74 -46.87
C ALA A 574 -24.82 40.61 -45.75
N ARG A 575 -24.89 39.45 -45.08
CA ARG A 575 -25.77 39.26 -43.91
C ARG A 575 -25.37 40.16 -42.74
N PHE A 576 -24.07 40.30 -42.48
CA PHE A 576 -23.55 41.19 -41.44
C PHE A 576 -23.88 42.65 -41.70
N ALA A 577 -23.70 43.11 -42.94
CA ALA A 577 -24.06 44.48 -43.35
C ALA A 577 -25.55 44.74 -43.16
N ARG A 578 -26.41 43.77 -43.50
CA ARG A 578 -27.86 43.86 -43.28
C ARG A 578 -28.22 43.92 -41.80
N LEU A 579 -27.61 43.08 -40.96
CA LEU A 579 -27.81 43.08 -39.51
C LEU A 579 -27.37 44.39 -38.86
N LEU A 580 -26.24 44.96 -39.29
CA LEU A 580 -25.79 46.29 -38.85
C LEU A 580 -26.78 47.40 -39.27
N GLY A 581 -27.35 47.30 -40.46
CA GLY A 581 -28.43 48.18 -40.91
C GLY A 581 -29.68 48.09 -40.03
N GLU A 582 -30.15 46.88 -39.74
CA GLU A 582 -31.31 46.67 -38.86
C GLU A 582 -31.02 47.14 -37.42
N PHE A 583 -29.81 46.93 -36.92
CA PHE A 583 -29.37 47.39 -35.61
C PHE A 583 -29.34 48.93 -35.51
N THR A 584 -28.77 49.61 -36.51
CA THR A 584 -28.72 51.08 -36.51
C THR A 584 -30.11 51.70 -36.63
N VAL A 585 -30.99 51.12 -37.45
CA VAL A 585 -32.40 51.55 -37.56
C VAL A 585 -33.13 51.36 -36.23
N THR A 586 -33.01 50.20 -35.58
CA THR A 586 -33.65 49.96 -34.28
C THR A 586 -33.11 50.89 -33.20
N GLN A 587 -31.79 51.12 -33.16
CA GLN A 587 -31.18 52.06 -32.22
C GLN A 587 -31.68 53.50 -32.43
N SER A 588 -31.82 53.94 -33.69
CA SER A 588 -32.34 55.27 -34.01
C SER A 588 -33.79 55.46 -33.55
N ARG A 589 -34.64 54.45 -33.77
CA ARG A 589 -36.04 54.45 -33.30
C ARG A 589 -36.15 54.48 -31.78
N LEU A 590 -35.29 53.73 -31.09
CA LEU A 590 -35.21 53.74 -29.63
C LEU A 590 -34.81 55.12 -29.11
N LYS A 591 -33.77 55.74 -29.69
CA LYS A 591 -33.36 57.11 -29.32
C LYS A 591 -34.47 58.13 -29.55
N GLN A 592 -35.19 58.06 -30.67
CA GLN A 592 -36.33 58.94 -30.94
C GLN A 592 -37.46 58.75 -29.92
N ARG A 593 -37.77 57.51 -29.54
CA ARG A 593 -38.77 57.22 -28.49
C ARG A 593 -38.35 57.75 -27.13
N ILE A 594 -37.09 57.56 -26.74
CA ILE A 594 -36.55 58.10 -25.48
C ILE A 594 -36.65 59.63 -25.47
N THR A 595 -36.22 60.29 -26.55
CA THR A 595 -36.32 61.76 -26.69
C THR A 595 -37.77 62.24 -26.61
N GLY A 596 -38.71 61.48 -27.20
CA GLY A 596 -40.14 61.78 -27.11
C GLY A 596 -40.69 61.65 -25.68
N LEU A 597 -40.29 60.60 -24.97
CA LEU A 597 -40.64 60.39 -23.56
C LEU A 597 -40.03 61.47 -22.66
N GLU A 598 -38.77 61.86 -22.88
CA GLU A 598 -38.12 62.95 -22.15
C GLU A 598 -38.85 64.29 -22.34
N ARG A 599 -39.30 64.58 -23.56
CA ARG A 599 -40.12 65.79 -23.84
C ARG A 599 -41.48 65.74 -23.14
N GLN A 600 -42.14 64.59 -23.15
CA GLN A 600 -43.40 64.41 -22.40
C GLN A 600 -43.17 64.58 -20.91
N LEU A 601 -42.11 64.00 -20.35
CA LEU A 601 -41.76 64.12 -18.94
C LEU A 601 -41.47 65.58 -18.56
N CYS A 602 -40.73 66.32 -19.39
CA CYS A 602 -40.50 67.76 -19.18
C CYS A 602 -41.81 68.58 -19.23
N HIS A 603 -42.74 68.25 -20.13
CA HIS A 603 -44.04 68.93 -20.18
C HIS A 603 -44.88 68.65 -18.93
N THR A 604 -44.86 67.42 -18.38
CA THR A 604 -45.60 67.07 -17.16
C THR A 604 -45.02 67.75 -15.92
N VAL A 605 -43.70 67.96 -15.87
CA VAL A 605 -43.02 68.65 -14.76
C VAL A 605 -43.29 70.15 -14.76
N ILE A 606 -43.53 70.78 -15.92
CA ILE A 606 -43.85 72.23 -16.00
C ILE A 606 -45.30 72.53 -15.54
N PHE A 607 -46.22 71.56 -15.57
CA PHE A 607 -47.59 71.71 -15.06
C PHE A 607 -47.77 71.31 -13.58
N THR A 608 -46.70 70.92 -12.90
CA THR A 608 -46.73 70.46 -11.49
C THR A 608 -45.87 71.30 -10.54
N ASN A 609 -45.58 72.56 -10.90
CA ASN A 609 -45.07 73.59 -9.98
C ASN A 609 -45.89 74.87 -10.05
#